data_AF-G8NU32-F1
#
_entry.id   AF-G8NU32-F1
#
_cell.length_a   1.000
_cell.length_b   1.000
_cell.length_c   1.000
_cell.angle_alpha   90.00
_cell.angle_beta   90.00
_cell.angle_gamma   90.00
#
_symmetry.space_group_name_H-M   'P 1'
#
loop_
_entity.id
_entity.type
_entity.pdbx_description
1 polymer ?
#
loop_
_entity_poly.entity_id
_entity_poly.type
_entity_poly.pdbx_seq_one_letter_code
_entity_poly.pdbx_strand_id
1 'polypeptide(L)'
;MNWNPAVKNVLVQATYMSGDRNGIASALRLDPTLGVVILTEPGALQSGDVLKNFYASVAGVDRVTSVAVPSVSGKDARGALTEAYKASTKSPAWLQKVVGPRKVRALQSATFGTKVIANAFGEAGPNRTIVPNSANALAARAQLQNLWRLGSTSAALEAEVGTWLREKKRFNPNNRYVFLFAKQGDRSAEKAHHFTSILTWNLLKDRLDQHYQDKSNNYRIIPVAAGDRIGLRTDPDLAEFWNDPEWKDMLNGIGIDARSAQLGLWCYFAMLYPNVSIIGMRSGMIEVPALVGIRTLFLEEAFNAQAARMEKWLGGVVPGFDRNVVDVPPGIAQGLYWKQRGARGPDSDPAQVRGQAVRTALNGLQAGWTPSPVASNPQNKNWPTVQPETARLNPPENSSPVDPGVKSAMAPVLNQIPGKGIDNFMLQKEALDQIMEWICAPTVSA
;
A
#
# COMPACT_ATOMS: atom_id res chain seq x y z
N MET A 1 20.25 27.67 -6.12
CA MET A 1 19.44 26.61 -6.77
C MET A 1 18.40 27.27 -7.65
N ASN A 2 18.43 26.97 -8.94
CA ASN A 2 17.51 27.55 -9.91
C ASN A 2 16.41 26.52 -10.15
N TRP A 3 15.27 26.72 -9.49
CA TRP A 3 14.08 25.97 -9.82
C TRP A 3 13.69 26.24 -11.26
N ASN A 4 13.13 25.22 -11.93
CA ASN A 4 12.48 25.40 -13.21
C ASN A 4 11.47 26.55 -13.13
N PRO A 5 11.51 27.56 -14.02
CA PRO A 5 10.60 28.71 -13.98
C PRO A 5 9.13 28.29 -14.18
N ALA A 6 8.86 27.15 -14.81
CA ALA A 6 7.52 26.62 -15.00
C ALA A 6 6.86 26.09 -13.71
N VAL A 7 7.63 25.88 -12.63
CA VAL A 7 7.06 25.37 -11.37
C VAL A 7 6.22 26.45 -10.70
N LYS A 8 4.92 26.16 -10.52
CA LYS A 8 3.89 27.03 -9.93
C LYS A 8 3.48 26.58 -8.52
N ASN A 9 3.41 25.27 -8.30
CA ASN A 9 3.03 24.67 -7.02
C ASN A 9 4.19 23.83 -6.48
N VAL A 10 4.34 23.77 -5.16
CA VAL A 10 5.39 22.96 -4.52
C VAL A 10 4.78 22.09 -3.43
N LEU A 11 4.85 20.78 -3.61
CA LEU A 11 4.51 19.79 -2.60
C LEU A 11 5.57 19.79 -1.49
N VAL A 12 5.13 19.70 -0.24
CA VAL A 12 6.03 19.55 0.91
C VAL A 12 5.83 18.15 1.50
N GLN A 13 6.92 17.41 1.65
CA GLN A 13 6.92 16.06 2.21
C GLN A 13 8.06 15.94 3.24
N ALA A 14 7.76 15.33 4.38
CA ALA A 14 8.79 14.94 5.35
C ALA A 14 9.37 13.56 5.03
N THR A 15 10.63 13.30 5.38
CA THR A 15 11.27 11.99 5.13
C THR A 15 10.50 10.80 5.70
N TYR A 16 9.85 10.95 6.86
CA TYR A 16 9.03 9.89 7.46
C TYR A 16 7.73 9.59 6.67
N MET A 17 7.30 10.49 5.78
CA MET A 17 6.11 10.33 4.93
C MET A 17 6.42 9.51 3.67
N SER A 18 7.27 8.50 3.76
CA SER A 18 7.66 7.64 2.63
C SER A 18 6.48 6.89 1.98
N GLY A 19 5.38 6.74 2.71
CA GLY A 19 4.14 6.14 2.20
C GLY A 19 3.48 6.92 1.07
N ASP A 20 3.65 8.25 1.02
CA ASP A 20 3.09 9.10 -0.04
C ASP A 20 4.01 9.18 -1.27
N ARG A 21 5.13 8.44 -1.25
CA ARG A 21 6.20 8.59 -2.22
C ARG A 21 5.73 8.46 -3.66
N ASN A 22 4.98 7.41 -3.96
CA ASN A 22 4.62 7.07 -5.33
C ASN A 22 3.46 7.94 -5.83
N GLY A 23 2.52 8.32 -4.96
CA GLY A 23 1.49 9.32 -5.29
C GLY A 23 2.09 10.68 -5.63
N ILE A 24 3.11 11.13 -4.90
CA ILE A 24 3.85 12.37 -5.24
C ILE A 24 4.57 12.23 -6.59
N ALA A 25 5.25 11.10 -6.83
CA ALA A 25 5.93 10.87 -8.11
C ALA A 25 4.95 10.86 -9.30
N SER A 26 3.81 10.17 -9.17
CA SER A 26 2.75 10.19 -10.18
C SER A 26 2.23 11.60 -10.43
N ALA A 27 2.00 12.40 -9.37
CA ALA A 27 1.56 13.78 -9.52
C ALA A 27 2.62 14.66 -10.23
N LEU A 28 3.90 14.51 -9.89
CA LEU A 28 5.00 15.25 -10.54
C LEU A 28 5.14 14.88 -12.02
N ARG A 29 4.87 13.63 -12.38
CA ARG A 29 4.87 13.18 -13.78
C ARG A 29 3.72 13.78 -14.57
N LEU A 30 2.52 13.80 -13.99
CA LEU A 30 1.29 14.25 -14.66
C LEU A 30 1.17 15.78 -14.74
N ASP A 31 1.77 16.53 -13.80
CA ASP A 31 1.77 17.99 -13.82
C ASP A 31 3.21 18.52 -13.91
N PRO A 32 3.67 19.01 -15.07
CA PRO A 32 5.02 19.55 -15.26
C PRO A 32 5.27 20.86 -14.48
N THR A 33 4.22 21.51 -13.96
CA THR A 33 4.31 22.75 -13.16
C THR A 33 4.44 22.49 -11.66
N LEU A 34 4.46 21.23 -11.24
CA LEU A 34 4.56 20.84 -9.83
C LEU A 34 6.04 20.69 -9.42
N GLY A 35 6.40 21.03 -8.20
CA GLY A 35 7.72 20.73 -7.61
C GLY A 35 7.56 20.00 -6.28
N VAL A 36 8.65 19.49 -5.72
CA VAL A 36 8.66 18.90 -4.38
C VAL A 36 9.83 19.38 -3.53
N VAL A 37 9.53 19.71 -2.28
CA VAL A 37 10.49 20.00 -1.21
C VAL A 37 10.43 18.86 -0.19
N ILE A 38 11.57 18.24 0.06
CA ILE A 38 11.74 17.19 1.05
C ILE A 38 12.30 17.81 2.33
N LEU A 39 11.62 17.61 3.45
CA LEU A 39 12.09 18.03 4.76
C LEU A 39 12.84 16.89 5.43
N THR A 40 14.08 17.15 5.78
CA THR A 40 15.01 16.13 6.26
C THR A 40 15.51 16.51 7.65
N GLU A 41 15.26 15.68 8.64
CA GLU A 41 15.85 15.83 9.98
C GLU A 41 17.33 15.37 9.97
N PRO A 42 18.17 15.84 10.89
CA PRO A 42 19.58 15.44 10.95
C PRO A 42 19.80 13.92 10.97
N GLY A 43 18.93 13.17 11.66
CA GLY A 43 19.00 11.71 11.72
C GLY A 43 18.46 10.98 10.48
N ALA A 44 17.88 11.69 9.50
CA ALA A 44 17.21 11.12 8.34
C ALA A 44 17.82 11.58 7.00
N LEU A 45 19.06 12.10 7.01
CA LEU A 45 19.74 12.62 5.82
C LEU A 45 19.76 11.63 4.65
N GLN A 46 20.19 10.39 4.92
CA GLN A 46 20.24 9.34 3.91
C GLN A 46 18.86 9.04 3.30
N SER A 47 17.80 8.97 4.12
CA SER A 47 16.44 8.77 3.63
C SER A 47 15.95 9.96 2.79
N GLY A 48 16.35 11.18 3.15
CA GLY A 48 16.10 12.39 2.37
C GLY A 48 16.76 12.36 1.00
N ASP A 49 18.01 11.91 0.93
CA ASP A 49 18.74 11.78 -0.34
C ASP A 49 18.14 10.70 -1.24
N VAL A 50 17.71 9.57 -0.67
CA VAL A 50 16.99 8.53 -1.41
C VAL A 50 15.71 9.08 -2.03
N LEU A 51 14.90 9.84 -1.27
CA LEU A 51 13.68 10.47 -1.80
C LEU A 51 14.00 11.51 -2.88
N LYS A 52 15.04 12.32 -2.67
CA LYS A 52 15.46 13.36 -3.63
C LYS A 52 15.86 12.75 -4.96
N ASN A 53 16.71 11.72 -4.92
CA ASN A 53 17.17 11.05 -6.13
C ASN A 53 16.01 10.37 -6.86
N PHE A 54 15.10 9.73 -6.11
CA PHE A 54 13.89 9.14 -6.67
C PHE A 54 12.97 10.18 -7.35
N TYR A 55 12.72 11.34 -6.74
CA TYR A 55 11.91 12.35 -7.42
C TYR A 55 12.64 13.02 -8.58
N ALA A 56 13.95 13.17 -8.47
CA ALA A 56 14.74 13.76 -9.54
C ALA A 56 14.74 12.87 -10.79
N SER A 57 14.73 11.55 -10.63
CA SER A 57 14.61 10.62 -11.77
C SER A 57 13.22 10.67 -12.43
N VAL A 58 12.18 11.06 -11.69
CA VAL A 58 10.80 11.19 -12.20
C VAL A 58 10.54 12.54 -12.85
N ALA A 59 10.98 13.62 -12.21
CA ALA A 59 10.54 14.99 -12.52
C ALA A 59 11.65 15.90 -13.05
N GLY A 60 12.93 15.50 -12.93
CA GLY A 60 14.09 16.36 -13.18
C GLY A 60 14.63 17.03 -11.92
N VAL A 61 15.96 17.22 -11.87
CA VAL A 61 16.68 17.80 -10.71
C VAL A 61 16.28 19.26 -10.40
N ASP A 62 15.73 19.97 -11.38
CA ASP A 62 15.27 21.35 -11.30
C ASP A 62 13.86 21.51 -10.68
N ARG A 63 13.20 20.39 -10.38
CA ARG A 63 11.86 20.31 -9.76
C ARG A 63 11.85 19.67 -8.37
N VAL A 64 13.04 19.37 -7.83
CA VAL A 64 13.19 18.66 -6.56
C VAL A 64 14.25 19.33 -5.70
N THR A 65 13.96 19.51 -4.41
CA THR A 65 14.96 19.96 -3.46
C THR A 65 14.76 19.32 -2.09
N SER A 66 15.78 19.40 -1.24
CA SER A 66 15.74 18.98 0.15
C SER A 66 16.15 20.12 1.08
N VAL A 67 15.53 20.19 2.25
CA VAL A 67 15.80 21.17 3.31
C VAL A 67 16.05 20.43 4.61
N ALA A 68 17.21 20.66 5.21
CA ALA A 68 17.46 20.23 6.57
C ALA A 68 16.59 21.04 7.54
N VAL A 69 15.84 20.37 8.39
CA VAL A 69 15.00 21.00 9.43
C VAL A 69 15.32 20.40 10.80
N PRO A 70 15.27 21.17 11.90
CA PRO A 70 15.63 20.65 13.23
C PRO A 70 14.74 19.49 13.69
N SER A 71 13.42 19.62 13.50
CA SER A 71 12.47 18.53 13.66
C SER A 71 11.19 18.79 12.86
N VAL A 72 10.51 17.71 12.49
CA VAL A 72 9.16 17.70 11.88
C VAL A 72 8.11 17.15 12.87
N SER A 73 8.51 16.75 14.07
CA SER A 73 7.63 16.12 15.05
C SER A 73 6.58 17.13 15.59
N GLY A 74 5.33 16.67 15.70
CA GLY A 74 4.22 17.47 16.23
C GLY A 74 3.67 18.57 15.31
N LYS A 75 4.18 18.70 14.09
CA LYS A 75 3.73 19.70 13.10
C LYS A 75 3.43 19.03 11.77
N ASP A 76 2.50 19.61 11.02
CA ASP A 76 2.39 19.24 9.61
C ASP A 76 3.66 19.70 8.86
N ALA A 77 3.97 19.07 7.74
CA ALA A 77 5.19 19.36 6.99
C ALA A 77 5.26 20.84 6.56
N ARG A 78 4.12 21.48 6.30
CA ARG A 78 4.08 22.90 5.91
C ARG A 78 4.45 23.81 7.07
N GLY A 79 3.99 23.50 8.29
CA GLY A 79 4.35 24.20 9.52
C GLY A 79 5.84 24.09 9.81
N ALA A 80 6.40 22.88 9.70
CA ALA A 80 7.84 22.66 9.88
C ALA A 80 8.69 23.46 8.88
N LEU A 81 8.29 23.50 7.60
CA LEU A 81 8.97 24.31 6.59
C LEU A 81 8.87 25.81 6.88
N THR A 82 7.70 26.27 7.32
CA THR A 82 7.46 27.68 7.66
C THR A 82 8.34 28.13 8.83
N GLU A 83 8.54 27.26 9.82
CA GLU A 83 9.42 27.56 10.95
C GLU A 83 10.89 27.50 10.58
N ALA A 84 11.32 26.50 9.81
CA ALA A 84 12.67 26.43 9.30
C ALA A 84 13.04 27.69 8.50
N TYR A 85 12.08 28.24 7.73
CA TYR A 85 12.22 29.52 7.07
C TYR A 85 12.35 30.69 8.06
N LYS A 86 11.45 30.80 9.05
CA LYS A 86 11.50 31.87 10.07
C LYS A 86 12.79 31.84 10.89
N ALA A 87 13.31 30.66 11.20
CA ALA A 87 14.52 30.47 12.00
C ALA A 87 15.81 30.78 11.20
N SER A 88 15.74 30.82 9.87
CA SER A 88 16.91 31.02 9.04
C SER A 88 17.22 32.50 8.84
N THR A 89 18.23 32.99 9.57
CA THR A 89 18.78 34.36 9.47
C THR A 89 19.37 34.70 8.09
N LYS A 90 19.71 33.67 7.30
CA LYS A 90 20.15 33.75 5.90
C LYS A 90 19.39 32.74 5.05
N SER A 91 18.05 32.81 5.07
CA SER A 91 17.22 31.94 4.22
C SER A 91 17.73 31.99 2.78
N PRO A 92 18.07 30.84 2.16
CA PRO A 92 18.52 30.81 0.78
C PRO A 92 17.52 31.54 -0.12
N ALA A 93 18.01 32.27 -1.14
CA ALA A 93 17.15 33.06 -2.03
C ALA A 93 16.00 32.23 -2.65
N TRP A 94 16.22 30.93 -2.86
CA TRP A 94 15.18 30.02 -3.35
C TRP A 94 14.09 29.76 -2.29
N LEU A 95 14.44 29.64 -1.02
CA LEU A 95 13.49 29.45 0.09
C LEU A 95 12.65 30.72 0.29
N GLN A 96 13.26 31.91 0.14
CA GLN A 96 12.52 33.17 0.10
C GLN A 96 11.53 33.25 -1.08
N LYS A 97 11.86 32.68 -2.25
CA LYS A 97 10.92 32.61 -3.39
C LYS A 97 9.75 31.65 -3.15
N VAL A 98 9.96 30.61 -2.34
CA VAL A 98 8.96 29.57 -2.05
C VAL A 98 8.10 29.91 -0.82
N VAL A 99 8.66 30.56 0.20
CA VAL A 99 8.02 30.81 1.50
C VAL A 99 7.83 32.31 1.81
N GLY A 100 8.45 33.21 1.05
CA GLY A 100 8.45 34.65 1.31
C GLY A 100 7.10 35.36 1.05
N PRO A 101 6.97 36.63 1.52
CA PRO A 101 5.72 37.38 1.54
C PRO A 101 5.16 37.71 0.15
N ARG A 102 6.00 37.78 -0.89
CA ARG A 102 5.57 37.79 -2.29
C ARG A 102 5.50 36.33 -2.76
N LYS A 103 4.34 35.69 -2.58
CA LYS A 103 4.11 34.28 -2.93
C LYS A 103 4.32 34.04 -4.42
N VAL A 104 5.52 33.62 -4.83
CA VAL A 104 5.76 33.21 -6.22
C VAL A 104 5.23 31.79 -6.47
N ARG A 105 5.07 30.97 -5.40
CA ARG A 105 4.60 29.57 -5.50
C ARG A 105 3.70 29.19 -4.33
N ALA A 106 2.60 28.47 -4.61
CA ALA A 106 1.73 27.97 -3.55
C ALA A 106 2.30 26.68 -2.95
N LEU A 107 2.63 26.72 -1.66
CA LEU A 107 3.00 25.54 -0.88
C LEU A 107 1.77 24.65 -0.66
N GLN A 108 1.90 23.38 -1.02
CA GLN A 108 0.83 22.39 -0.97
C GLN A 108 1.25 21.21 -0.07
N SER A 109 0.28 20.61 0.63
CA SER A 109 0.50 19.36 1.35
C SER A 109 0.73 18.20 0.39
N ALA A 110 1.37 17.12 0.84
CA ALA A 110 1.52 15.88 0.05
C ALA A 110 0.18 15.36 -0.51
N THR A 111 -0.92 15.55 0.23
CA THR A 111 -2.27 15.14 -0.20
C THR A 111 -2.81 15.91 -1.40
N PHE A 112 -2.22 17.07 -1.74
CA PHE A 112 -2.55 17.79 -2.97
C PHE A 112 -2.18 16.98 -4.22
N GLY A 113 -1.15 16.14 -4.15
CA GLY A 113 -0.78 15.25 -5.25
C GLY A 113 -1.93 14.32 -5.67
N THR A 114 -2.72 13.83 -4.72
CA THR A 114 -3.91 13.02 -5.01
C THR A 114 -4.95 13.79 -5.84
N LYS A 115 -5.10 15.11 -5.61
CA LYS A 115 -5.97 15.98 -6.41
C LYS A 115 -5.40 16.20 -7.81
N VAL A 116 -4.09 16.40 -7.94
CA VAL A 116 -3.41 16.54 -9.24
C VAL A 116 -3.65 15.29 -10.09
N ILE A 117 -3.48 14.10 -9.50
CA ILE A 117 -3.75 12.84 -10.17
C ILE A 117 -5.21 12.75 -10.60
N ALA A 118 -6.15 13.03 -9.69
CA ALA A 118 -7.57 13.00 -10.01
C ALA A 118 -7.88 13.86 -11.25
N ASN A 119 -7.44 15.12 -11.23
CA ASN A 119 -7.61 16.08 -12.33
C ASN A 119 -7.03 15.60 -13.67
N ALA A 120 -5.92 14.86 -13.64
CA ALA A 120 -5.28 14.35 -14.85
C ALA A 120 -6.06 13.19 -15.49
N PHE A 121 -6.69 12.33 -14.67
CA PHE A 121 -7.53 11.24 -15.17
C PHE A 121 -8.92 11.70 -15.62
N GLY A 122 -9.39 12.81 -15.06
CA GLY A 122 -10.60 13.51 -15.48
C GLY A 122 -10.75 14.74 -14.62
N GLU A 123 -11.50 15.74 -15.07
CA GLU A 123 -11.76 16.88 -14.19
C GLU A 123 -12.45 16.38 -12.89
N ALA A 124 -12.58 17.20 -11.83
CA ALA A 124 -13.48 17.00 -10.66
C ALA A 124 -14.57 18.10 -10.72
N GLY A 125 -15.85 17.76 -10.85
CA GLY A 125 -16.87 18.69 -11.36
C GLY A 125 -18.24 18.30 -10.81
N PRO A 126 -19.11 19.28 -10.58
CA PRO A 126 -20.20 19.13 -9.62
C PRO A 126 -21.33 18.18 -10.05
N ASN A 127 -21.49 17.88 -11.34
CA ASN A 127 -22.66 17.15 -11.88
C ASN A 127 -22.30 15.90 -12.72
N ARG A 128 -21.23 15.16 -12.39
CA ARG A 128 -20.64 14.19 -13.34
C ARG A 128 -21.30 12.82 -13.46
N THR A 129 -21.75 12.51 -14.67
CA THR A 129 -21.55 11.19 -15.27
C THR A 129 -20.06 11.09 -15.65
N ILE A 130 -19.29 10.31 -14.90
CA ILE A 130 -17.90 10.02 -15.27
C ILE A 130 -17.93 8.94 -16.33
N VAL A 131 -17.21 9.15 -17.43
CA VAL A 131 -17.04 8.15 -18.48
C VAL A 131 -15.71 7.44 -18.21
N PRO A 132 -15.71 6.19 -17.72
CA PRO A 132 -14.52 5.35 -17.73
C PRO A 132 -13.93 5.39 -19.14
N ASN A 133 -12.60 5.51 -19.26
CA ASN A 133 -11.89 5.54 -20.54
C ASN A 133 -11.99 6.86 -21.31
N SER A 134 -12.16 7.99 -20.61
CA SER A 134 -11.95 9.29 -21.24
C SER A 134 -10.53 9.38 -21.85
N ALA A 135 -10.38 10.17 -22.93
CA ALA A 135 -9.07 10.39 -23.54
C ALA A 135 -8.01 10.88 -22.52
N ASN A 136 -8.44 11.66 -21.52
CA ASN A 136 -7.59 12.14 -20.44
C ASN A 136 -7.12 10.98 -19.53
N ALA A 137 -8.03 10.09 -19.13
CA ALA A 137 -7.68 8.91 -18.32
C ALA A 137 -6.68 8.00 -19.04
N LEU A 138 -6.90 7.75 -20.33
CA LEU A 138 -5.99 6.94 -21.15
C LEU A 138 -4.62 7.60 -21.31
N ALA A 139 -4.58 8.92 -21.57
CA ALA A 139 -3.34 9.67 -21.69
C ALA A 139 -2.56 9.72 -20.36
N ALA A 140 -3.24 9.98 -19.24
CA ALA A 140 -2.63 9.99 -17.91
C ALA A 140 -2.06 8.60 -17.56
N ARG A 141 -2.83 7.54 -17.81
CA ARG A 141 -2.36 6.15 -17.61
C ARG A 141 -1.14 5.84 -18.47
N ALA A 142 -1.16 6.18 -19.76
CA ALA A 142 -0.03 5.94 -20.65
C ALA A 142 1.25 6.66 -20.17
N GLN A 143 1.13 7.89 -19.66
CA GLN A 143 2.26 8.62 -19.09
C GLN A 143 2.86 7.93 -17.86
N LEU A 144 2.01 7.35 -17.00
CA LEU A 144 2.44 6.63 -15.80
C LEU A 144 2.96 5.23 -16.12
N GLN A 145 2.37 4.52 -17.07
CA GLN A 145 2.90 3.26 -17.58
C GLN A 145 4.30 3.49 -18.15
N ASN A 146 4.50 4.51 -18.98
CA ASN A 146 5.81 4.85 -19.52
C ASN A 146 6.84 5.23 -18.43
N LEU A 147 6.39 5.80 -17.31
CA LEU A 147 7.27 6.12 -16.19
C LEU A 147 7.76 4.86 -15.46
N TRP A 148 6.87 3.89 -15.24
CA TRP A 148 7.17 2.73 -14.40
C TRP A 148 7.57 1.48 -15.20
N ARG A 149 7.35 1.44 -16.51
CA ARG A 149 7.60 0.27 -17.34
C ARG A 149 9.06 -0.19 -17.27
N LEU A 150 9.28 -1.46 -16.97
CA LEU A 150 10.62 -2.07 -16.95
C LEU A 150 11.31 -2.00 -18.33
N GLY A 151 10.54 -2.18 -19.41
CA GLY A 151 11.01 -2.01 -20.78
C GLY A 151 11.46 -0.61 -21.17
N SER A 152 11.10 0.44 -20.39
CA SER A 152 11.68 1.77 -20.58
C SER A 152 13.18 1.79 -20.23
N THR A 153 13.62 0.87 -19.36
CA THR A 153 15.01 0.65 -19.01
C THR A 153 15.64 -0.43 -19.90
N SER A 154 14.95 -1.55 -20.13
CA SER A 154 15.46 -2.64 -20.99
C SER A 154 14.35 -3.60 -21.45
N ALA A 155 14.19 -3.78 -22.76
CA ALA A 155 13.30 -4.80 -23.32
C ALA A 155 13.71 -6.24 -22.91
N ALA A 156 15.01 -6.48 -22.70
CA ALA A 156 15.51 -7.75 -22.21
C ALA A 156 15.05 -8.02 -20.78
N LEU A 157 15.07 -7.01 -19.90
CA LEU A 157 14.55 -7.15 -18.53
C LEU A 157 13.05 -7.46 -18.53
N GLU A 158 12.27 -6.80 -19.39
CA GLU A 158 10.82 -7.07 -19.52
C GLU A 158 10.55 -8.52 -19.96
N ALA A 159 11.36 -9.05 -20.90
CA ALA A 159 11.27 -10.44 -21.32
C ALA A 159 11.68 -11.41 -20.19
N GLU A 160 12.77 -11.11 -19.47
CA GLU A 160 13.28 -11.92 -18.36
C GLU A 160 12.28 -12.00 -17.20
N VAL A 161 11.68 -10.87 -16.80
CA VAL A 161 10.60 -10.82 -15.80
C VAL A 161 9.40 -11.63 -16.27
N GLY A 162 9.07 -11.59 -17.55
CA GLY A 162 8.03 -12.43 -18.13
C GLY A 162 8.30 -13.93 -18.00
N THR A 163 9.53 -14.34 -18.29
CA THR A 163 9.99 -15.72 -18.12
C THR A 163 9.95 -16.13 -16.65
N TRP A 164 10.49 -15.31 -15.75
CA TRP A 164 10.44 -15.54 -14.30
C TRP A 164 8.99 -15.70 -13.79
N LEU A 165 8.08 -14.82 -14.22
CA LEU A 165 6.67 -14.91 -13.83
C LEU A 165 6.02 -16.22 -14.32
N ARG A 166 6.25 -16.62 -15.57
CA ARG A 166 5.63 -17.83 -16.14
C ARG A 166 6.22 -19.11 -15.60
N GLU A 167 7.55 -19.21 -15.58
CA GLU A 167 8.26 -20.46 -15.33
C GLU A 167 8.53 -20.67 -13.83
N LYS A 168 8.87 -19.60 -13.10
CA LYS A 168 9.24 -19.68 -11.68
C LYS A 168 8.07 -19.40 -10.78
N LYS A 169 7.24 -18.42 -11.15
CA LYS A 169 6.07 -18.02 -10.39
C LYS A 169 4.75 -18.56 -10.95
N ARG A 170 4.75 -19.38 -12.01
CA ARG A 170 3.57 -20.09 -12.53
C ARG A 170 2.39 -19.18 -12.91
N PHE A 171 2.66 -17.93 -13.28
CA PHE A 171 1.65 -17.04 -13.82
C PHE A 171 1.30 -17.41 -15.26
N ASN A 172 0.02 -17.39 -15.58
CA ASN A 172 -0.52 -17.62 -16.92
C ASN A 172 -1.43 -16.44 -17.29
N PRO A 173 -1.14 -15.69 -18.36
CA PRO A 173 -1.91 -14.52 -18.78
C PRO A 173 -3.42 -14.75 -18.98
N ASN A 174 -3.83 -16.01 -19.22
CA ASN A 174 -5.23 -16.37 -19.43
C ASN A 174 -6.02 -16.58 -18.13
N ASN A 175 -5.35 -16.63 -16.97
CA ASN A 175 -6.02 -16.77 -15.68
C ASN A 175 -6.46 -15.41 -15.12
N ARG A 176 -7.45 -15.45 -14.23
CA ARG A 176 -7.86 -14.28 -13.44
C ARG A 176 -7.15 -14.32 -12.08
N TYR A 177 -6.40 -13.28 -11.75
CA TYR A 177 -5.64 -13.20 -10.49
C TYR A 177 -6.22 -12.11 -9.58
N VAL A 178 -6.31 -12.43 -8.28
CA VAL A 178 -6.68 -11.49 -7.22
C VAL A 178 -5.53 -11.38 -6.24
N PHE A 179 -4.81 -10.27 -6.29
CA PHE A 179 -3.73 -9.98 -5.36
C PHE A 179 -4.29 -9.54 -4.02
N LEU A 180 -4.03 -10.33 -2.98
CA LEU A 180 -4.33 -10.03 -1.59
C LEU A 180 -3.12 -9.28 -1.01
N PHE A 181 -3.11 -7.96 -1.14
CA PHE A 181 -2.00 -7.10 -0.75
C PHE A 181 -2.00 -6.87 0.76
N ALA A 182 -1.24 -7.70 1.46
CA ALA A 182 -1.04 -7.60 2.88
C ALA A 182 0.03 -6.55 3.21
N LYS A 183 -0.18 -5.87 4.33
CA LYS A 183 0.84 -4.99 4.90
C LYS A 183 1.12 -5.41 6.33
N GLN A 184 2.41 -5.47 6.63
CA GLN A 184 2.97 -5.62 7.96
C GLN A 184 3.89 -4.42 8.22
N GLY A 185 4.08 -4.12 9.48
CA GLY A 185 5.04 -3.11 9.89
C GLY A 185 5.34 -3.31 11.35
N ASP A 186 6.24 -2.47 11.85
CA ASP A 186 6.46 -2.37 13.29
C ASP A 186 5.11 -2.22 13.99
N ARG A 187 4.84 -3.07 14.98
CA ARG A 187 3.58 -3.04 15.75
C ARG A 187 3.42 -1.75 16.55
N SER A 188 4.51 -1.01 16.74
CA SER A 188 4.54 0.33 17.33
C SER A 188 4.40 1.45 16.29
N ALA A 189 4.45 1.15 14.99
CA ALA A 189 4.29 2.15 13.96
C ALA A 189 2.93 2.85 14.09
N GLU A 190 2.90 4.15 13.78
CA GLU A 190 1.67 4.94 13.81
C GLU A 190 0.54 4.28 13.02
N LYS A 191 0.87 3.56 11.95
CA LYS A 191 -0.08 2.90 11.04
C LYS A 191 -0.29 1.41 11.33
N ALA A 192 0.27 0.90 12.44
CA ALA A 192 0.16 -0.50 12.81
C ALA A 192 -1.26 -0.90 13.21
N HIS A 193 -2.07 0.09 13.61
CA HIS A 193 -3.49 -0.11 13.72
C HIS A 193 -3.97 -0.53 12.34
N HIS A 194 -3.84 0.22 11.25
CA HIS A 194 -4.26 -0.12 9.88
C HIS A 194 -3.68 -1.40 9.21
N PHE A 195 -3.57 -2.57 9.86
CA PHE A 195 -3.15 -3.83 9.26
C PHE A 195 -4.24 -4.91 9.35
N THR A 196 -4.54 -5.53 8.21
CA THR A 196 -5.59 -6.54 8.09
C THR A 196 -5.06 -7.82 8.66
N SER A 197 -5.86 -8.43 9.52
CA SER A 197 -5.63 -9.72 10.15
C SER A 197 -5.38 -10.78 9.09
N ILE A 198 -4.37 -11.62 9.35
CA ILE A 198 -4.14 -12.83 8.56
C ILE A 198 -5.41 -13.71 8.46
N LEU A 199 -6.27 -13.72 9.48
CA LEU A 199 -7.53 -14.46 9.46
C LEU A 199 -8.46 -13.97 8.35
N THR A 200 -8.58 -12.66 8.17
CA THR A 200 -9.37 -12.07 7.08
C THR A 200 -8.82 -12.46 5.72
N TRP A 201 -7.50 -12.43 5.56
CA TRP A 201 -6.88 -12.83 4.29
C TRP A 201 -7.09 -14.30 3.98
N ASN A 202 -6.99 -15.18 4.99
CA ASN A 202 -7.31 -16.60 4.84
C ASN A 202 -8.79 -16.81 4.47
N LEU A 203 -9.72 -16.11 5.12
CA LEU A 203 -11.14 -16.19 4.76
C LEU A 203 -11.41 -15.79 3.30
N LEU A 204 -10.81 -14.68 2.85
CA LEU A 204 -10.92 -14.24 1.46
C LEU A 204 -10.34 -15.27 0.50
N LYS A 205 -9.13 -15.78 0.79
CA LYS A 205 -8.49 -16.83 0.01
C LYS A 205 -9.37 -18.08 -0.07
N ASP A 206 -9.90 -18.56 1.05
CA ASP A 206 -10.69 -19.78 1.10
C ASP A 206 -12.02 -19.64 0.35
N ARG A 207 -12.64 -18.45 0.39
CA ARG A 207 -13.82 -18.14 -0.46
C ARG A 207 -13.48 -18.15 -1.95
N LEU A 208 -12.31 -17.63 -2.34
CA LEU A 208 -11.85 -17.66 -3.72
C LEU A 208 -11.56 -19.10 -4.18
N ASP A 209 -10.95 -19.91 -3.32
CA ASP A 209 -10.69 -21.33 -3.59
C ASP A 209 -11.98 -22.15 -3.69
N GLN A 210 -13.01 -21.82 -2.91
CA GLN A 210 -14.35 -22.43 -3.04
C GLN A 210 -15.01 -22.03 -4.35
N HIS A 211 -14.97 -20.74 -4.72
CA HIS A 211 -15.52 -20.27 -5.99
C HIS A 211 -14.81 -20.87 -7.20
N TYR A 212 -13.51 -21.18 -7.08
CA TYR A 212 -12.75 -21.91 -8.10
C TYR A 212 -13.30 -23.32 -8.38
N GLN A 213 -13.88 -23.99 -7.38
CA GLN A 213 -14.40 -25.35 -7.54
C GLN A 213 -15.78 -25.38 -8.23
N ASP A 214 -16.44 -24.23 -8.36
CA ASP A 214 -17.71 -24.11 -9.05
C ASP A 214 -17.52 -24.17 -10.58
N LYS A 215 -17.80 -25.34 -11.14
CA LYS A 215 -17.57 -25.68 -12.55
C LYS A 215 -18.44 -24.90 -13.54
N SER A 216 -19.42 -24.13 -13.09
CA SER A 216 -20.25 -23.31 -13.98
C SER A 216 -19.51 -22.10 -14.56
N ASN A 217 -18.37 -21.72 -13.98
CA ASN A 217 -17.61 -20.55 -14.41
C ASN A 217 -16.50 -20.95 -15.40
N ASN A 218 -16.53 -20.37 -16.60
CA ASN A 218 -15.52 -20.58 -17.65
C ASN A 218 -14.14 -19.98 -17.33
N TYR A 219 -13.93 -19.39 -16.16
CA TYR A 219 -12.67 -18.76 -15.78
C TYR A 219 -12.25 -19.09 -14.34
N ARG A 220 -10.95 -19.32 -14.18
CA ARG A 220 -10.31 -19.62 -12.90
C ARG A 220 -9.89 -18.33 -12.19
N ILE A 221 -10.43 -18.07 -11.01
CA ILE A 221 -9.97 -16.99 -10.11
C ILE A 221 -8.91 -17.56 -9.16
N ILE A 222 -7.73 -16.95 -9.12
CA ILE A 222 -6.58 -17.42 -8.34
C ILE A 222 -6.17 -16.34 -7.32
N PRO A 223 -6.26 -16.61 -6.01
CA PRO A 223 -5.71 -15.70 -5.00
C PRO A 223 -4.19 -15.70 -5.05
N VAL A 224 -3.59 -14.52 -4.89
CA VAL A 224 -2.13 -14.32 -4.85
C VAL A 224 -1.75 -13.49 -3.65
N ALA A 225 -0.95 -14.03 -2.74
CA ALA A 225 -0.36 -13.26 -1.65
C ALA A 225 0.60 -12.21 -2.22
N ALA A 226 0.46 -10.96 -1.76
CA ALA A 226 1.28 -9.84 -2.20
C ALA A 226 1.55 -8.90 -1.04
N GLY A 227 2.56 -8.03 -1.19
CA GLY A 227 2.97 -7.12 -0.12
C GLY A 227 3.85 -7.84 0.89
N ASP A 228 3.62 -7.63 2.19
CA ASP A 228 4.51 -8.15 3.24
C ASP A 228 4.20 -9.62 3.59
N ARG A 229 5.21 -10.36 4.05
CA ARG A 229 5.07 -11.79 4.35
C ARG A 229 4.43 -12.02 5.72
N ILE A 230 3.11 -11.96 5.76
CA ILE A 230 2.30 -12.16 6.97
C ILE A 230 1.90 -13.63 7.26
N GLY A 231 2.42 -14.59 6.47
CA GLY A 231 2.09 -16.01 6.58
C GLY A 231 0.88 -16.47 5.75
N LEU A 232 0.33 -15.60 4.89
CA LEU A 232 -0.67 -15.98 3.89
C LEU A 232 -0.02 -16.87 2.83
N ARG A 233 -0.56 -18.07 2.60
CA ARG A 233 -0.02 -19.05 1.65
C ARG A 233 -0.92 -19.17 0.44
N THR A 234 -0.38 -18.87 -0.74
CA THR A 234 -1.06 -19.02 -2.04
C THR A 234 -0.12 -19.68 -3.05
N ASP A 235 -0.66 -20.16 -4.17
CA ASP A 235 0.13 -20.56 -5.34
C ASP A 235 -0.55 -19.97 -6.59
N PRO A 236 -0.01 -18.89 -7.18
CA PRO A 236 1.33 -18.34 -6.94
C PRO A 236 1.44 -17.42 -5.70
N ASP A 237 2.66 -17.17 -5.23
CA ASP A 237 3.00 -16.27 -4.10
C ASP A 237 3.97 -15.17 -4.57
N LEU A 238 3.60 -13.90 -4.36
CA LEU A 238 4.43 -12.71 -4.60
C LEU A 238 4.62 -11.85 -3.33
N ALA A 239 4.40 -12.42 -2.14
CA ALA A 239 4.75 -11.77 -0.88
C ALA A 239 6.25 -11.53 -0.81
N GLU A 240 6.64 -10.27 -0.59
CA GLU A 240 8.02 -9.80 -0.54
C GLU A 240 8.86 -10.20 -1.75
N PHE A 241 8.27 -10.27 -2.95
CA PHE A 241 9.01 -10.67 -4.16
C PHE A 241 10.27 -9.81 -4.39
N TRP A 242 10.29 -8.56 -3.91
CA TRP A 242 11.45 -7.67 -3.99
C TRP A 242 12.65 -8.15 -3.18
N ASN A 243 12.46 -9.11 -2.27
CA ASN A 243 13.51 -9.77 -1.52
C ASN A 243 13.99 -11.07 -2.19
N ASP A 244 13.29 -11.55 -3.22
CA ASP A 244 13.63 -12.75 -3.98
C ASP A 244 15.03 -12.60 -4.62
N PRO A 245 15.96 -13.54 -4.41
CA PRO A 245 17.27 -13.50 -5.04
C PRO A 245 17.21 -13.42 -6.57
N GLU A 246 16.34 -14.21 -7.21
CA GLU A 246 16.22 -14.18 -8.68
C GLU A 246 15.73 -12.81 -9.16
N TRP A 247 14.81 -12.19 -8.42
CA TRP A 247 14.37 -10.82 -8.71
C TRP A 247 15.50 -9.79 -8.59
N LYS A 248 16.31 -9.88 -7.54
CA LYS A 248 17.45 -8.98 -7.33
C LYS A 248 18.53 -9.17 -8.40
N ASP A 249 18.77 -10.41 -8.79
CA ASP A 249 19.76 -10.76 -9.80
C ASP A 249 19.36 -10.19 -11.17
N MET A 250 18.08 -10.28 -11.57
CA MET A 250 17.56 -9.65 -12.80
C MET A 250 17.79 -8.13 -12.85
N LEU A 251 17.79 -7.46 -11.69
CA LEU A 251 17.95 -6.00 -11.61
C LEU A 251 19.42 -5.56 -11.50
N ASN A 252 20.33 -6.50 -11.28
CA ASN A 252 21.74 -6.18 -11.07
C ASN A 252 22.34 -5.53 -12.33
N GLY A 253 22.93 -4.35 -12.19
CA GLY A 253 23.53 -3.60 -13.31
C GLY A 253 22.54 -2.84 -14.21
N ILE A 254 21.23 -2.92 -13.98
CA ILE A 254 20.22 -2.26 -14.84
C ILE A 254 20.03 -0.77 -14.51
N GLY A 255 20.61 -0.26 -13.41
CA GLY A 255 20.54 1.15 -13.04
C GLY A 255 19.15 1.64 -12.61
N ILE A 256 18.20 0.72 -12.42
CA ILE A 256 16.87 1.00 -11.87
C ILE A 256 16.89 0.85 -10.34
N ASP A 257 16.30 1.80 -9.62
CA ASP A 257 16.18 1.67 -8.18
C ASP A 257 15.15 0.59 -7.80
N ALA A 258 15.39 -0.08 -6.66
CA ALA A 258 14.57 -1.21 -6.22
C ALA A 258 13.08 -0.87 -6.10
N ARG A 259 12.72 0.39 -5.80
CA ARG A 259 11.32 0.78 -5.70
C ARG A 259 10.70 0.94 -7.08
N SER A 260 11.36 1.62 -8.00
CA SER A 260 10.88 1.76 -9.37
C SER A 260 10.72 0.38 -10.02
N ALA A 261 11.62 -0.57 -9.74
CA ALA A 261 11.48 -1.94 -10.20
C ALA A 261 10.21 -2.63 -9.67
N GLN A 262 9.88 -2.46 -8.38
CA GLN A 262 8.61 -2.97 -7.82
C GLN A 262 7.39 -2.38 -8.54
N LEU A 263 7.42 -1.09 -8.85
CA LEU A 263 6.36 -0.42 -9.60
C LEU A 263 6.26 -0.94 -11.03
N GLY A 264 7.39 -1.25 -11.64
CA GLY A 264 7.46 -1.84 -12.97
C GLY A 264 6.85 -3.23 -13.06
N LEU A 265 6.90 -4.04 -12.00
CA LEU A 265 6.16 -5.31 -11.97
C LEU A 265 4.64 -5.09 -12.06
N TRP A 266 4.10 -4.09 -11.36
CA TRP A 266 2.67 -3.77 -11.46
C TRP A 266 2.30 -3.22 -12.84
N CYS A 267 3.17 -2.41 -13.44
CA CYS A 267 2.99 -1.97 -14.82
C CYS A 267 3.00 -3.16 -15.79
N TYR A 268 3.89 -4.14 -15.59
CA TYR A 268 3.95 -5.36 -16.38
C TYR A 268 2.64 -6.15 -16.31
N PHE A 269 2.11 -6.37 -15.10
CA PHE A 269 0.81 -7.01 -14.92
C PHE A 269 -0.31 -6.24 -15.60
N ALA A 270 -0.37 -4.92 -15.44
CA ALA A 270 -1.40 -4.10 -16.06
C ALA A 270 -1.42 -4.20 -17.59
N MET A 271 -0.24 -4.35 -18.21
CA MET A 271 -0.10 -4.40 -19.66
C MET A 271 -0.33 -5.80 -20.25
N LEU A 272 0.05 -6.85 -19.53
CA LEU A 272 0.14 -8.20 -20.11
C LEU A 272 -0.79 -9.23 -19.43
N TYR A 273 -1.42 -8.88 -18.32
CA TYR A 273 -2.36 -9.73 -17.61
C TYR A 273 -3.70 -8.99 -17.45
N PRO A 274 -4.59 -9.07 -18.45
CA PRO A 274 -5.82 -8.26 -18.50
C PRO A 274 -6.82 -8.58 -17.38
N ASN A 275 -6.67 -9.74 -16.72
CA ASN A 275 -7.58 -10.22 -15.69
C ASN A 275 -6.96 -10.16 -14.28
N VAL A 276 -6.17 -9.12 -14.00
CA VAL A 276 -5.59 -8.89 -12.68
C VAL A 276 -6.41 -7.87 -11.90
N SER A 277 -6.65 -8.19 -10.64
CA SER A 277 -7.21 -7.26 -9.66
C SER A 277 -6.39 -7.30 -8.37
N ILE A 278 -6.44 -6.23 -7.59
CA ILE A 278 -5.74 -6.12 -6.32
C ILE A 278 -6.70 -5.63 -5.23
N ILE A 279 -6.58 -6.23 -4.06
CA ILE A 279 -7.34 -5.89 -2.86
C ILE A 279 -6.34 -5.64 -1.76
N GLY A 280 -6.47 -4.52 -1.07
CA GLY A 280 -5.53 -4.17 -0.03
C GLY A 280 -5.98 -2.96 0.75
N MET A 281 -5.37 -2.78 1.90
CA MET A 281 -5.54 -1.55 2.67
C MET A 281 -4.59 -0.45 2.21
N ARG A 282 -4.74 0.71 2.84
CA ARG A 282 -3.98 1.91 2.54
C ARG A 282 -2.47 1.73 2.53
N SER A 283 -1.95 1.67 1.31
CA SER A 283 -0.54 1.68 1.00
C SER A 283 -0.30 2.50 -0.26
N GLY A 284 0.74 3.33 -0.26
CA GLY A 284 1.20 3.95 -1.50
C GLY A 284 1.61 2.92 -2.56
N MET A 285 1.74 1.64 -2.21
CA MET A 285 1.93 0.55 -3.17
C MET A 285 0.69 0.09 -3.91
N ILE A 286 -0.48 0.17 -3.31
CA ILE A 286 -1.71 -0.22 -4.00
C ILE A 286 -2.26 0.94 -4.85
N GLU A 287 -1.85 2.18 -4.57
CA GLU A 287 -2.19 3.34 -5.39
C GLU A 287 -1.68 3.20 -6.83
N VAL A 288 -0.43 2.75 -7.02
CA VAL A 288 0.16 2.68 -8.37
C VAL A 288 -0.54 1.66 -9.28
N PRO A 289 -0.82 0.41 -8.86
CA PRO A 289 -1.66 -0.54 -9.60
C PRO A 289 -2.92 0.10 -10.17
N ALA A 290 -3.70 0.83 -9.36
CA ALA A 290 -4.89 1.54 -9.84
C ALA A 290 -4.57 2.53 -10.97
N LEU A 291 -3.53 3.34 -10.77
CA LEU A 291 -3.12 4.36 -11.74
C LEU A 291 -2.56 3.78 -13.05
N VAL A 292 -1.98 2.57 -13.03
CA VAL A 292 -1.48 1.90 -14.24
C VAL A 292 -2.52 1.01 -14.91
N GLY A 293 -3.74 0.90 -14.36
CA GLY A 293 -4.88 0.21 -14.97
C GLY A 293 -5.25 -1.13 -14.35
N ILE A 294 -4.65 -1.52 -13.23
CA ILE A 294 -5.09 -2.71 -12.48
C ILE A 294 -6.33 -2.34 -11.67
N ARG A 295 -7.40 -3.13 -11.82
CA ARG A 295 -8.61 -2.97 -11.02
C ARG A 295 -8.29 -3.17 -9.54
N THR A 296 -8.58 -2.17 -8.72
CA THR A 296 -8.08 -2.04 -7.36
C THR A 296 -9.22 -1.78 -6.40
N LEU A 297 -9.42 -2.69 -5.44
CA LEU A 297 -10.34 -2.49 -4.32
C LEU A 297 -9.57 -2.09 -3.07
N PHE A 298 -9.86 -0.89 -2.61
CA PHE A 298 -9.27 -0.34 -1.41
C PHE A 298 -10.13 -0.65 -0.20
N LEU A 299 -9.59 -1.39 0.76
CA LEU A 299 -10.22 -1.61 2.05
C LEU A 299 -9.88 -0.41 2.96
N GLU A 300 -10.89 0.38 3.29
CA GLU A 300 -10.74 1.60 4.08
C GLU A 300 -11.50 1.49 5.39
N GLU A 301 -10.85 1.87 6.48
CA GLU A 301 -11.50 1.95 7.80
C GLU A 301 -12.55 3.05 7.86
N ALA A 302 -13.70 2.71 8.44
CA ALA A 302 -14.63 3.71 8.94
C ALA A 302 -13.88 4.68 9.87
N PHE A 303 -14.21 5.97 9.75
CA PHE A 303 -13.61 7.05 10.54
C PHE A 303 -12.11 7.30 10.31
N ASN A 304 -11.48 6.73 9.28
CA ASN A 304 -10.13 7.13 8.91
C ASN A 304 -10.14 8.60 8.44
N ALA A 305 -9.51 9.49 9.22
CA ALA A 305 -9.43 10.92 8.92
C ALA A 305 -8.74 11.24 7.58
N GLN A 306 -7.99 10.29 7.03
CA GLN A 306 -7.30 10.44 5.75
C GLN A 306 -8.09 9.85 4.56
N ALA A 307 -9.27 9.26 4.79
CA ALA A 307 -10.14 8.70 3.74
C ALA A 307 -10.54 9.76 2.70
N ALA A 308 -10.81 10.98 3.14
CA ALA A 308 -11.17 12.14 2.30
C ALA A 308 -10.11 12.49 1.24
N ARG A 309 -8.87 12.00 1.41
CA ARG A 309 -7.84 12.12 0.39
C ARG A 309 -8.22 11.34 -0.86
N MET A 310 -8.59 10.07 -0.69
CA MET A 310 -8.84 9.11 -1.78
C MET A 310 -10.23 9.27 -2.40
N GLU A 311 -11.16 9.97 -1.74
CA GLU A 311 -12.49 10.25 -2.28
C GLU A 311 -12.47 10.94 -3.64
N LYS A 312 -11.40 11.69 -3.91
CA LYS A 312 -11.19 12.35 -5.20
C LYS A 312 -11.02 11.39 -6.37
N TRP A 313 -10.75 10.11 -6.10
CA TRP A 313 -10.56 9.07 -7.12
C TRP A 313 -11.82 8.22 -7.35
N LEU A 314 -12.80 8.31 -6.46
CA LEU A 314 -14.04 7.51 -6.50
C LEU A 314 -14.97 7.97 -7.61
N GLY A 315 -16.04 7.18 -7.84
CA GLY A 315 -17.03 7.46 -8.87
C GLY A 315 -16.49 7.25 -10.29
N GLY A 316 -15.37 6.54 -10.45
CA GLY A 316 -14.73 6.30 -11.73
C GLY A 316 -13.76 7.41 -12.17
N VAL A 317 -13.45 8.41 -11.32
CA VAL A 317 -12.45 9.45 -11.66
C VAL A 317 -11.12 8.80 -12.03
N VAL A 318 -10.66 7.84 -11.22
CA VAL A 318 -9.57 6.94 -11.59
C VAL A 318 -10.22 5.61 -11.98
N PRO A 319 -10.27 5.24 -13.28
CA PRO A 319 -10.95 4.03 -13.71
C PRO A 319 -10.34 2.78 -13.09
N GLY A 320 -11.20 1.92 -12.55
CA GLY A 320 -10.81 0.69 -11.85
C GLY A 320 -10.43 0.89 -10.38
N PHE A 321 -10.49 2.10 -9.83
CA PHE A 321 -10.30 2.33 -8.38
C PHE A 321 -11.65 2.34 -7.65
N ASP A 322 -11.81 1.40 -6.73
CA ASP A 322 -12.97 1.29 -5.86
C ASP A 322 -12.57 1.31 -4.38
N ARG A 323 -13.52 1.63 -3.51
CA ARG A 323 -13.34 1.64 -2.06
C ARG A 323 -14.46 0.86 -1.40
N ASN A 324 -14.09 -0.09 -0.54
CA ASN A 324 -14.99 -0.70 0.41
C ASN A 324 -14.67 -0.17 1.82
N VAL A 325 -15.66 0.41 2.48
CA VAL A 325 -15.51 0.92 3.85
C VAL A 325 -15.85 -0.22 4.82
N VAL A 326 -14.94 -0.49 5.76
CA VAL A 326 -15.11 -1.54 6.78
C VAL A 326 -15.27 -0.89 8.15
N ASP A 327 -16.32 -1.26 8.89
CA ASP A 327 -16.67 -0.61 10.16
C ASP A 327 -15.61 -0.79 11.24
N VAL A 328 -15.12 -2.01 11.39
CA VAL A 328 -14.02 -2.34 12.30
C VAL A 328 -12.96 -3.03 11.46
N PRO A 329 -11.75 -2.48 11.43
CA PRO A 329 -10.69 -3.12 10.69
C PRO A 329 -10.32 -4.45 11.38
N PRO A 330 -10.24 -5.54 10.62
CA PRO A 330 -9.97 -6.84 11.17
C PRO A 330 -8.53 -6.88 11.66
N GLY A 331 -8.29 -6.90 12.97
CA GLY A 331 -6.94 -6.98 13.53
C GLY A 331 -6.96 -6.94 15.05
N ILE A 332 -6.28 -7.86 15.74
CA ILE A 332 -6.32 -7.94 17.21
C ILE A 332 -5.72 -6.69 17.84
N ALA A 333 -4.51 -6.28 17.41
CA ALA A 333 -3.85 -5.06 17.89
C ALA A 333 -4.70 -3.80 17.62
N GLN A 334 -5.43 -3.83 16.51
CA GLN A 334 -6.26 -2.74 16.05
C GLN A 334 -7.59 -2.64 16.81
N GLY A 335 -8.24 -3.77 17.06
CA GLY A 335 -9.40 -3.87 17.94
C GLY A 335 -9.08 -3.41 19.36
N LEU A 336 -7.88 -3.73 19.86
CA LEU A 336 -7.38 -3.22 21.13
C LEU A 336 -7.16 -1.70 21.10
N TYR A 337 -6.57 -1.15 20.03
CA TYR A 337 -6.41 0.29 19.84
C TYR A 337 -7.75 1.04 19.87
N TRP A 338 -8.72 0.61 19.05
CA TRP A 338 -10.01 1.28 18.97
C TRP A 338 -10.84 1.15 20.25
N LYS A 339 -10.75 0.03 20.98
CA LYS A 339 -11.40 -0.13 22.29
C LYS A 339 -10.88 0.87 23.31
N GLN A 340 -9.57 1.11 23.33
CA GLN A 340 -8.97 2.11 24.22
C GLN A 340 -9.33 3.55 23.83
N ARG A 341 -9.49 3.82 22.53
CA ARG A 341 -9.95 5.11 22.04
C ARG A 341 -11.42 5.37 22.36
N GLY A 342 -12.30 4.40 22.13
CA GLY A 342 -13.74 4.50 22.43
C GLY A 342 -14.03 4.68 23.92
N ALA A 343 -13.19 4.11 24.80
CA ALA A 343 -13.33 4.27 26.24
C ALA A 343 -12.92 5.67 26.78
N ARG A 344 -12.24 6.50 25.98
CA ARG A 344 -11.63 7.76 26.46
C ARG A 344 -12.33 9.03 25.96
N GLY A 345 -13.43 8.90 25.23
CA GLY A 345 -14.15 10.04 24.64
C GLY A 345 -13.36 10.76 23.53
N PRO A 346 -14.01 11.66 22.77
CA PRO A 346 -13.45 12.29 21.56
C PRO A 346 -12.20 13.14 21.81
N ASP A 347 -12.02 13.65 23.03
CA ASP A 347 -11.04 14.71 23.37
C ASP A 347 -9.71 14.20 23.93
N SER A 348 -9.49 12.88 23.97
CA SER A 348 -8.23 12.34 24.52
C SER A 348 -7.05 12.48 23.56
N ASP A 349 -5.93 13.03 24.05
CA ASP A 349 -4.70 13.24 23.27
C ASP A 349 -4.22 11.90 22.66
N PRO A 350 -4.20 11.78 21.32
CA PRO A 350 -3.78 10.56 20.64
C PRO A 350 -2.36 10.12 21.04
N ALA A 351 -1.48 11.03 21.48
CA ALA A 351 -0.09 10.72 21.89
C ALA A 351 0.02 9.96 23.22
N GLN A 352 -0.89 10.20 24.18
CA GLN A 352 -0.91 9.46 25.44
C GLN A 352 -1.61 8.11 25.32
N VAL A 353 -2.65 8.01 24.48
CA VAL A 353 -3.30 6.72 24.15
C VAL A 353 -2.32 5.79 23.42
N ARG A 354 -1.46 6.37 22.55
CA ARG A 354 -0.38 5.72 21.80
C ARG A 354 0.58 4.87 22.65
N GLY A 355 1.01 5.36 23.82
CA GLY A 355 2.04 4.68 24.65
C GLY A 355 1.52 3.53 25.51
N GLN A 356 0.25 3.56 25.89
CA GLN A 356 -0.34 2.62 26.84
C GLN A 356 -0.97 1.39 26.16
N ALA A 357 -1.53 1.58 24.95
CA ALA A 357 -2.09 0.50 24.14
C ALA A 357 -1.03 -0.54 23.75
N VAL A 358 0.11 -0.05 23.27
CA VAL A 358 1.24 -0.85 22.82
C VAL A 358 1.86 -1.62 23.99
N ARG A 359 2.03 -0.97 25.16
CA ARG A 359 2.52 -1.65 26.38
C ARG A 359 1.56 -2.73 26.89
N THR A 360 0.26 -2.49 26.85
CA THR A 360 -0.73 -3.48 27.30
C THR A 360 -0.79 -4.69 26.36
N ALA A 361 -0.70 -4.47 25.04
CA ALA A 361 -0.63 -5.53 24.05
C ALA A 361 0.69 -6.33 24.15
N LEU A 362 1.82 -5.66 24.44
CA LEU A 362 3.11 -6.31 24.68
C LEU A 362 3.11 -7.16 25.95
N ASN A 363 2.53 -6.66 27.05
CA ASN A 363 2.45 -7.41 28.30
C ASN A 363 1.55 -8.65 28.19
N GLY A 364 0.47 -8.57 27.39
CA GLY A 364 -0.38 -9.72 27.08
C GLY A 364 0.29 -10.77 26.19
N LEU A 365 1.23 -10.37 25.33
CA LEU A 365 2.00 -11.29 24.46
C LEU A 365 3.23 -11.90 25.15
N GLN A 366 3.88 -11.16 26.07
CA GLN A 366 4.99 -11.68 26.87
C GLN A 366 4.54 -12.72 27.92
N ALA A 367 3.28 -12.69 28.35
CA ALA A 367 2.74 -13.65 29.31
C ALA A 367 2.50 -15.06 28.74
N GLY A 368 2.77 -15.31 27.45
CA GLY A 368 2.53 -16.61 26.80
C GLY A 368 3.59 -17.06 25.80
N TRP A 369 4.75 -16.39 25.72
CA TRP A 369 5.82 -16.74 24.79
C TRP A 369 7.18 -16.60 25.47
N THR A 370 7.83 -17.73 25.79
CA THR A 370 9.26 -17.77 26.10
C THR A 370 10.05 -17.91 24.80
N PRO A 371 10.81 -16.90 24.35
CA PRO A 371 11.72 -17.07 23.23
C PRO A 371 12.95 -17.87 23.73
N SER A 372 13.27 -18.99 23.07
CA SER A 372 14.62 -19.55 23.17
C SER A 372 15.62 -18.55 22.57
N PRO A 373 16.79 -18.33 23.19
CA PRO A 373 17.77 -17.39 22.69
C PRO A 373 18.42 -17.95 21.42
N VAL A 374 18.25 -17.25 20.29
CA VAL A 374 18.99 -17.51 19.06
C VAL A 374 20.38 -16.91 19.22
N ALA A 375 21.36 -17.75 19.59
CA ALA A 375 22.75 -17.49 19.32
C ALA A 375 23.04 -17.82 17.86
N SER A 376 23.67 -16.88 17.15
CA SER A 376 24.15 -17.05 15.78
C SER A 376 25.25 -18.11 15.72
N ASN A 377 24.99 -19.27 15.12
CA ASN A 377 26.04 -20.18 14.66
C ASN A 377 25.66 -20.79 13.30
N PRO A 378 26.36 -20.47 12.19
CA PRO A 378 26.00 -20.92 10.86
C PRO A 378 26.72 -22.23 10.52
N GLN A 379 26.30 -23.36 11.10
CA GLN A 379 26.71 -24.70 10.62
C GLN A 379 25.85 -25.80 11.26
N ASN A 380 24.69 -26.09 10.68
CA ASN A 380 24.20 -27.46 10.54
C ASN A 380 23.00 -27.53 9.58
N LYS A 381 23.26 -28.04 8.38
CA LYS A 381 22.22 -28.50 7.45
C LYS A 381 21.88 -29.94 7.86
N ASN A 382 20.64 -30.18 8.29
CA ASN A 382 19.84 -31.39 8.04
C ASN A 382 18.51 -31.31 8.81
N TRP A 383 17.42 -31.09 8.09
CA TRP A 383 16.05 -31.32 8.57
C TRP A 383 15.43 -32.43 7.72
N PRO A 384 14.67 -33.37 8.31
CA PRO A 384 14.09 -34.49 7.58
C PRO A 384 12.91 -34.04 6.72
N THR A 385 12.91 -34.50 5.47
CA THR A 385 11.80 -34.36 4.52
C THR A 385 10.61 -35.20 5.00
N VAL A 386 9.52 -34.54 5.40
CA VAL A 386 8.23 -35.21 5.61
C VAL A 386 7.47 -35.20 4.29
N GLN A 387 7.17 -36.38 3.75
CA GLN A 387 6.32 -36.51 2.56
C GLN A 387 4.85 -36.24 2.92
N PRO A 388 4.06 -35.63 2.02
CA PRO A 388 2.66 -35.34 2.28
C PRO A 388 1.79 -36.58 2.05
N GLU A 389 1.15 -37.09 3.11
CA GLU A 389 0.00 -37.99 2.98
C GLU A 389 -1.22 -37.21 2.49
N THR A 390 -1.80 -37.67 1.39
CA THR A 390 -3.06 -37.18 0.83
C THR A 390 -4.23 -37.77 1.61
N ALA A 391 -4.79 -37.02 2.56
CA ALA A 391 -6.09 -37.33 3.15
C ALA A 391 -7.15 -36.38 2.57
N ARG A 392 -8.06 -36.93 1.74
CA ARG A 392 -9.29 -36.25 1.31
C ARG A 392 -10.30 -36.34 2.46
N LEU A 393 -10.76 -35.20 2.96
CA LEU A 393 -11.96 -35.10 3.78
C LEU A 393 -12.93 -34.12 3.12
N ASN A 394 -14.13 -34.60 2.83
CA ASN A 394 -15.25 -33.76 2.40
C ASN A 394 -15.76 -32.96 3.62
N PRO A 395 -15.97 -31.64 3.54
CA PRO A 395 -16.58 -30.90 4.64
C PRO A 395 -18.11 -31.01 4.59
N PRO A 396 -18.79 -31.01 5.75
CA PRO A 396 -20.25 -30.97 5.82
C PRO A 396 -20.80 -29.57 5.52
N GLU A 397 -21.93 -29.53 4.83
CA GLU A 397 -22.74 -28.31 4.64
C GLU A 397 -23.23 -27.82 6.02
N ASN A 398 -23.02 -26.52 6.32
CA ASN A 398 -23.36 -25.80 7.57
C ASN A 398 -22.33 -25.75 8.72
N SER A 399 -21.03 -25.67 8.44
CA SER A 399 -20.04 -25.25 9.45
C SER A 399 -19.74 -23.74 9.38
N SER A 400 -19.61 -23.11 10.55
CA SER A 400 -19.04 -21.77 10.73
C SER A 400 -17.75 -21.59 9.89
N PRO A 401 -17.48 -20.39 9.32
CA PRO A 401 -16.44 -20.21 8.30
C PRO A 401 -14.99 -20.37 8.79
N VAL A 402 -14.77 -20.84 10.02
CA VAL A 402 -13.44 -20.98 10.63
C VAL A 402 -13.24 -22.43 11.02
N ASP A 403 -12.10 -22.98 10.60
CA ASP A 403 -11.60 -24.30 11.03
C ASP A 403 -11.71 -24.46 12.57
N PRO A 404 -12.33 -25.55 13.07
CA PRO A 404 -12.46 -25.83 14.50
C PRO A 404 -11.13 -25.80 15.27
N GLY A 405 -10.03 -26.19 14.63
CA GLY A 405 -8.67 -26.16 15.18
C GLY A 405 -8.15 -24.74 15.38
N VAL A 406 -8.44 -23.80 14.47
CA VAL A 406 -8.10 -22.38 14.63
C VAL A 406 -8.89 -21.76 15.78
N LYS A 407 -10.20 -22.06 15.87
CA LYS A 407 -11.02 -21.63 17.02
C LYS A 407 -10.49 -22.16 18.34
N SER A 408 -10.11 -23.44 18.41
CA SER A 408 -9.57 -24.08 19.61
C SER A 408 -8.22 -23.48 20.03
N ALA A 409 -7.30 -23.27 19.08
CA ALA A 409 -5.98 -22.68 19.35
C ALA A 409 -6.05 -21.22 19.83
N MET A 410 -7.06 -20.46 19.40
CA MET A 410 -7.23 -19.06 19.79
C MET A 410 -8.11 -18.87 21.03
N ALA A 411 -8.87 -19.88 21.45
CA ALA A 411 -9.79 -19.80 22.58
C ALA A 411 -9.16 -19.26 23.89
N PRO A 412 -7.94 -19.65 24.30
CA PRO A 412 -7.32 -19.14 25.53
C PRO A 412 -7.03 -17.63 25.48
N VAL A 413 -6.67 -17.11 24.30
CA VAL A 413 -6.38 -15.68 24.09
C VAL A 413 -7.69 -14.88 23.99
N LEU A 414 -8.69 -15.44 23.30
CA LEU A 414 -10.00 -14.82 23.11
C LEU A 414 -10.81 -14.74 24.42
N ASN A 415 -10.69 -15.76 25.29
CA ASN A 415 -11.36 -15.79 26.60
C ASN A 415 -10.83 -14.74 27.59
N GLN A 416 -9.64 -14.17 27.34
CA GLN A 416 -9.09 -13.06 28.12
C GLN A 416 -9.60 -11.69 27.66
N ILE A 417 -10.37 -11.63 26.57
CA ILE A 417 -10.91 -10.39 26.01
C ILE A 417 -12.40 -10.33 26.38
N PRO A 418 -12.83 -9.50 27.34
CA PRO A 418 -14.23 -9.44 27.76
C PRO A 418 -15.13 -9.04 26.58
N GLY A 419 -16.03 -9.95 26.20
CA GLY A 419 -17.21 -9.69 25.38
C GLY A 419 -17.24 -10.13 23.92
N LYS A 420 -16.26 -10.85 23.32
CA LYS A 420 -16.26 -11.07 21.85
C LYS A 420 -15.57 -12.36 21.37
N GLY A 421 -16.27 -13.17 20.57
CA GLY A 421 -15.73 -14.29 19.80
C GLY A 421 -14.87 -13.84 18.60
N ILE A 422 -14.14 -14.79 17.99
CA ILE A 422 -13.22 -14.59 16.85
C ILE A 422 -13.81 -13.78 15.70
N ASP A 423 -15.14 -13.83 15.54
CA ASP A 423 -15.94 -13.13 14.52
C ASP A 423 -15.78 -11.60 14.54
N ASN A 424 -15.31 -11.04 15.65
CA ASN A 424 -15.07 -9.60 15.77
C ASN A 424 -13.71 -9.14 15.22
N PHE A 425 -12.85 -10.07 14.82
CA PHE A 425 -11.54 -9.79 14.23
C PHE A 425 -11.48 -10.15 12.74
N MET A 426 -12.63 -10.40 12.14
CA MET A 426 -12.81 -10.78 10.75
C MET A 426 -13.69 -9.74 10.04
N LEU A 427 -13.62 -9.69 8.71
CA LEU A 427 -14.58 -8.90 7.94
C LEU A 427 -15.99 -9.42 8.25
N GLN A 428 -16.93 -8.49 8.40
CA GLN A 428 -18.35 -8.84 8.48
C GLN A 428 -18.77 -9.55 7.20
N LYS A 429 -19.74 -10.46 7.30
CA LYS A 429 -20.20 -11.27 6.17
C LYS A 429 -20.64 -10.39 5.00
N GLU A 430 -21.32 -9.29 5.28
CA GLU A 430 -21.82 -8.35 4.28
C GLU A 430 -20.66 -7.69 3.51
N ALA A 431 -19.60 -7.26 4.20
CA ALA A 431 -18.41 -6.70 3.57
C ALA A 431 -17.67 -7.76 2.74
N LEU A 432 -17.56 -8.98 3.25
CA LEU A 432 -16.97 -10.10 2.53
C LEU A 432 -17.75 -10.43 1.24
N ASP A 433 -19.08 -10.49 1.32
CA ASP A 433 -19.94 -10.78 0.18
C ASP A 433 -19.87 -9.65 -0.87
N GLN A 434 -19.81 -8.38 -0.46
CA GLN A 434 -19.57 -7.24 -1.36
C GLN A 434 -18.21 -7.32 -2.06
N ILE A 435 -17.16 -7.71 -1.34
CA ILE A 435 -15.83 -7.92 -1.93
C ILE A 435 -15.89 -9.05 -2.96
N MET A 436 -16.57 -10.17 -2.65
CA MET A 436 -16.70 -11.29 -3.58
C MET A 436 -17.53 -10.92 -4.82
N GLU A 437 -18.62 -10.17 -4.66
CA GLU A 437 -19.40 -9.63 -5.77
C GLU A 437 -18.51 -8.75 -6.66
N TRP A 438 -17.72 -7.86 -6.05
CA TRP A 438 -16.76 -7.04 -6.77
C TRP A 438 -15.73 -7.92 -7.52
N ILE A 439 -15.15 -8.93 -6.87
CA ILE A 439 -14.18 -9.84 -7.50
C ILE A 439 -14.80 -10.59 -8.68
N CYS A 440 -16.04 -11.06 -8.56
CA CYS A 440 -16.69 -11.87 -9.59
C CYS A 440 -17.22 -11.02 -10.75
N ALA A 441 -17.56 -9.75 -10.50
CA ALA A 441 -18.04 -8.83 -11.54
C ALA A 441 -17.07 -8.81 -12.74
N PRO A 442 -17.60 -8.82 -14.00
CA PRO A 442 -16.76 -8.76 -15.19
C PRO A 442 -15.77 -7.60 -15.11
N THR A 443 -14.51 -7.86 -15.45
CA THR A 443 -13.53 -6.79 -15.58
C THR A 443 -13.93 -5.95 -16.79
N VAL A 444 -14.55 -4.79 -16.55
CA VAL A 444 -14.70 -3.80 -17.62
C VAL A 444 -13.29 -3.35 -17.96
N SER A 445 -12.84 -3.62 -19.18
CA SER A 445 -11.51 -3.21 -19.65
C SER A 445 -11.37 -1.69 -19.46
N ALA A 446 -10.46 -1.31 -18.56
CA ALA A 446 -10.30 0.05 -18.06
C ALA A 446 -9.37 0.91 -18.92
#